data_AF-A0A023FUM2-F1
#
_entry.id   AF-A0A023FUM2-F1
#
_cell.length_a   1.000
_cell.length_b   1.000
_cell.length_c   1.000
_cell.angle_alpha   90.00
_cell.angle_beta   90.00
_cell.angle_gamma   90.00
#
_symmetry.space_group_name_H-M   'P 1'
#
loop_
_entity.id
_entity.type
_entity.pdbx_description
1 polymer ?
#
loop_
_entity_poly.entity_id
_entity_poly.type
_entity_poly.pdbx_seq_one_letter_code
_entity_poly.pdbx_strand_id
1 'polypeptide(L)'
;MFVYGVLFRQSGKHFLVLVITSVLTTLTCSNEITESTIVYPHVYEDREEASEKVLVIQDGYSINLKKASVLAENLLLQDIRDEGISETYVKGAFYERHLYQDVKREASLIVKPGGNGHYDVTGLLNFTHRIEPDENMARSLSGARAHKISKIPFKDGIHRIAEALEDKVGMSAMAPHTEKRAFLDSVTIEVFYISDYEHTRHFWNRPEERIQYAAILMHSVSLRTQQLYTPAFIALTAIAGSFTTNESYVKLLGPNQLIGNETLFSLSKYMWANYTMRIADVVYLVTARDMIDVLPRGISTGVLGMAYRGKACSRYQVAAGEDKPGMLSGINTAAHEIGHLLGSDHDGYGTSSSCSDKDGYLMSPRAGGKNNFLFSNCSKNEIDSFMGSFDAYCLEFDWSKHIAFFPNATAKLPGALINGAQYCAFYFRGKRNVTYIKWDSDLSKCKFRCQIGWKQNGQPDYAIRTALDGTPCNRSSPSMVCRNTVCG
;
A
#
# COMPACT_ATOMS: atom_id res chain seq x y z
N MET A 1 -39.02 34.94 0.50
CA MET A 1 -40.20 35.30 1.31
C MET A 1 -40.97 36.35 0.53
N PHE A 2 -42.12 36.00 -0.06
CA PHE A 2 -42.99 36.98 -0.73
C PHE A 2 -44.20 37.24 0.18
N VAL A 3 -44.49 38.51 0.46
CA VAL A 3 -45.65 38.92 1.25
C VAL A 3 -46.62 39.64 0.31
N TYR A 4 -47.81 39.07 0.13
CA TYR A 4 -48.92 39.76 -0.54
C TYR A 4 -50.03 39.99 0.48
N GLY A 5 -50.44 41.25 0.64
CA GLY A 5 -51.58 41.63 1.48
C GLY A 5 -52.83 41.80 0.65
N VAL A 6 -53.93 41.13 1.02
CA VAL A 6 -55.25 41.35 0.44
C VAL A 6 -56.16 41.96 1.51
N LEU A 7 -56.72 43.14 1.22
CA LEU A 7 -57.63 43.87 2.10
C LEU A 7 -59.08 43.56 1.72
N PHE A 8 -59.83 42.96 2.64
CA PHE A 8 -61.29 42.83 2.53
C PHE A 8 -61.99 43.86 3.44
N ARG A 9 -63.06 44.48 2.92
CA ARG A 9 -63.83 45.52 3.63
C ARG A 9 -65.28 45.06 3.80
N GLN A 10 -65.67 44.73 5.03
CA GLN A 10 -67.07 44.69 5.45
C GLN A 10 -67.19 45.13 6.92
N SER A 11 -68.13 46.05 7.17
CA SER A 11 -68.59 46.47 8.51
C SER A 11 -67.51 46.87 9.54
N GLY A 12 -66.75 47.93 9.23
CA GLY A 12 -66.21 48.84 10.26
C GLY A 12 -65.09 48.34 11.18
N LYS A 13 -64.49 47.16 10.94
CA LYS A 13 -63.30 46.69 11.66
C LYS A 13 -62.26 46.18 10.66
N HIS A 14 -61.03 46.69 10.75
CA HIS A 14 -59.92 46.24 9.92
C HIS A 14 -59.35 44.92 10.47
N PHE A 15 -59.41 43.84 9.69
CA PHE A 15 -58.68 42.60 9.97
C PHE A 15 -57.58 42.44 8.92
N LEU A 16 -56.32 42.41 9.38
CA LEU A 16 -55.16 42.06 8.56
C LEU A 16 -54.97 40.54 8.66
N VAL A 17 -55.31 39.80 7.61
CA VAL A 17 -55.04 38.36 7.53
C VAL A 17 -53.71 38.16 6.81
N LEU A 18 -52.67 37.82 7.57
CA LEU A 18 -51.35 37.44 7.05
C LEU A 18 -51.36 35.95 6.72
N VAL A 19 -51.43 35.61 5.43
CA VAL A 19 -51.24 34.23 4.97
C VAL A 19 -49.75 33.99 4.78
N ILE A 20 -49.12 33.30 5.72
CA ILE A 20 -47.72 32.87 5.62
C ILE A 20 -47.70 31.51 4.91
N THR A 21 -47.36 31.48 3.63
CA THR A 21 -47.07 30.24 2.92
C THR A 21 -45.62 29.83 3.21
N SER A 22 -45.43 28.83 4.08
CA SER A 22 -44.14 28.17 4.27
C SER A 22 -43.85 27.30 3.04
N VAL A 23 -42.98 27.78 2.15
CA VAL A 23 -42.36 26.91 1.14
C VAL A 23 -41.44 25.96 1.89
N LEU A 24 -41.86 24.70 2.10
CA LEU A 24 -40.93 23.62 2.44
C LEU A 24 -40.03 23.38 1.23
N THR A 25 -38.92 24.10 1.17
CA THR A 25 -37.76 23.62 0.42
C THR A 25 -37.21 22.44 1.22
N THR A 26 -37.48 21.22 0.76
CA THR A 26 -36.75 20.03 1.18
C THR A 26 -35.30 20.20 0.74
N LEU A 27 -34.48 20.83 1.60
CA LEU A 27 -33.06 20.57 1.62
C LEU A 27 -32.90 19.12 2.04
N THR A 28 -32.77 18.21 1.07
CA THR A 28 -32.06 16.96 1.29
C THR A 28 -30.58 17.31 1.47
N CYS A 29 -30.28 17.86 2.65
CA CYS A 29 -28.91 17.95 3.13
C CYS A 29 -28.62 16.58 3.75
N SER A 30 -28.11 15.66 2.93
CA SER A 30 -27.39 14.49 3.45
C SER A 30 -26.07 14.97 4.04
N ASN A 31 -26.15 15.69 5.16
CA ASN A 31 -25.02 15.85 6.04
C ASN A 31 -24.90 14.54 6.80
N GLU A 32 -24.08 13.62 6.28
CA GLU A 32 -23.38 12.69 7.16
C GLU A 32 -22.63 13.54 8.18
N ILE A 33 -23.18 13.62 9.39
CA ILE A 33 -22.51 14.24 10.52
C ILE A 33 -21.30 13.35 10.79
N THR A 34 -20.15 13.77 10.27
CA THR A 34 -18.85 13.20 10.61
C THR A 34 -18.55 13.59 12.05
N GLU A 35 -18.96 12.74 12.99
CA GLU A 35 -18.49 12.81 14.38
C GLU A 35 -16.96 12.76 14.35
N SER A 36 -16.36 13.92 14.42
CA SER A 36 -14.92 14.08 14.57
C SER A 36 -14.67 14.84 15.85
N THR A 37 -13.69 14.38 16.61
CA THR A 37 -13.39 14.91 17.93
C THR A 37 -11.97 15.46 17.92
N ILE A 38 -11.79 16.68 18.41
CA ILE A 38 -10.48 17.28 18.60
C ILE A 38 -9.92 16.86 19.95
N VAL A 39 -8.68 16.40 19.95
CA VAL A 39 -7.95 15.90 21.11
C VAL A 39 -6.53 16.47 21.15
N TYR A 40 -5.89 16.40 22.31
CA TYR A 40 -4.53 16.88 22.55
C TYR A 40 -3.69 15.76 23.16
N PRO A 41 -3.22 14.81 22.34
CA PRO A 41 -2.55 13.63 22.84
C PRO A 41 -1.20 13.94 23.48
N HIS A 42 -0.88 13.19 24.53
CA HIS A 42 0.39 13.21 25.23
C HIS A 42 1.05 11.84 25.13
N VAL A 43 2.35 11.83 24.82
CA VAL A 43 3.15 10.60 24.72
C VAL A 43 4.12 10.56 25.89
N TYR A 44 4.08 9.48 26.65
CA TYR A 44 5.03 9.19 27.71
C TYR A 44 5.95 8.07 27.24
N GLU A 45 7.25 8.25 27.45
CA GLU A 45 8.26 7.27 27.10
C GLU A 45 8.77 6.60 28.37
N ASP A 46 8.96 5.29 28.33
CA ASP A 46 9.64 4.59 29.41
C ASP A 46 11.13 5.00 29.45
N ARG A 47 11.66 5.21 30.64
CA ARG A 47 13.07 5.61 30.87
C ARG A 47 14.03 4.43 30.70
N GLU A 48 13.54 3.19 30.80
CA GLU A 48 14.35 1.97 30.71
C GLU A 48 14.16 1.26 29.36
N GLU A 49 12.98 1.35 28.74
CA GLU A 49 12.67 0.73 27.45
C GLU A 49 12.21 1.75 26.39
N ALA A 50 13.15 2.25 25.57
CA ALA A 50 12.86 3.20 24.49
C ALA A 50 11.87 2.68 23.41
N SER A 51 11.60 1.36 23.41
CA SER A 51 10.65 0.68 22.51
C SER A 51 9.19 0.75 22.95
N GLU A 52 8.91 1.10 24.21
CA GLU A 52 7.55 1.21 24.75
C GLU A 52 7.15 2.67 24.99
N LYS A 53 5.89 2.99 24.70
CA LYS A 53 5.30 4.31 24.93
C LYS A 53 3.87 4.18 25.43
N VAL A 54 3.43 5.16 26.20
CA VAL A 54 2.01 5.31 26.56
C VAL A 54 1.48 6.56 25.87
N LEU A 55 0.50 6.38 24.99
CA LEU A 55 -0.22 7.46 24.34
C LEU A 55 -1.50 7.74 25.13
N VAL A 56 -1.59 8.90 25.78
CA VAL A 56 -2.79 9.39 26.45
C VAL A 56 -3.51 10.34 25.52
N ILE A 57 -4.74 10.00 25.12
CA ILE A 57 -5.53 10.82 24.17
C ILE A 57 -6.41 11.81 24.91
N GLN A 58 -7.07 11.32 25.96
CA GLN A 58 -7.92 12.08 26.88
C GLN A 58 -8.02 11.32 28.21
N ASP A 59 -8.60 11.96 29.23
CA ASP A 59 -8.78 11.35 30.54
C ASP A 59 -9.52 10.00 30.44
N GLY A 60 -8.89 8.95 30.98
CA GLY A 60 -9.43 7.58 30.95
C GLY A 60 -9.24 6.81 29.63
N TYR A 61 -8.63 7.41 28.60
CA TYR A 61 -8.31 6.71 27.35
C TYR A 61 -6.81 6.81 26.98
N SER A 62 -6.10 5.72 27.23
CA SER A 62 -4.68 5.54 26.87
C SER A 62 -4.45 4.27 26.04
N ILE A 63 -3.39 4.27 25.26
CA ILE A 63 -2.94 3.16 24.42
C ILE A 63 -1.51 2.81 24.80
N ASN A 64 -1.24 1.51 24.98
CA ASN A 64 0.10 1.02 25.31
C ASN A 64 0.79 0.57 24.02
N LEU A 65 1.78 1.36 23.62
CA LEU A 65 2.43 1.25 22.33
C LEU A 65 3.73 0.48 22.45
N LYS A 66 3.87 -0.56 21.62
CA LYS A 66 5.14 -1.27 21.37
C LYS A 66 5.56 -1.03 19.92
N LYS A 67 6.86 -1.17 19.64
CA LYS A 67 7.36 -1.12 18.26
C LYS A 67 6.61 -2.12 17.38
N ALA A 68 6.25 -1.66 16.19
CA ALA A 68 5.67 -2.46 15.12
C ALA A 68 6.65 -2.56 13.96
N SER A 69 6.51 -3.62 13.18
CA SER A 69 7.27 -3.83 11.96
C SER A 69 6.34 -4.33 10.87
N VAL A 70 6.55 -3.82 9.66
CA VAL A 70 5.79 -4.19 8.46
C VAL A 70 6.65 -4.04 7.20
N LEU A 71 7.80 -3.37 7.28
CA LEU A 71 8.70 -3.17 6.15
C LEU A 71 9.82 -4.20 6.21
N ALA A 72 10.12 -4.84 5.08
CA ALA A 72 11.28 -5.72 4.96
C ALA A 72 12.58 -4.95 5.27
N GLU A 73 13.62 -5.66 5.73
CA GLU A 73 14.90 -5.02 6.11
C GLU A 73 15.48 -4.19 4.96
N ASN A 74 15.45 -4.75 3.74
CA ASN A 74 15.77 -4.06 2.50
C ASN A 74 14.48 -3.89 1.69
N LEU A 75 13.88 -2.71 1.81
CA LEU A 75 12.65 -2.35 1.13
C LEU A 75 12.97 -1.79 -0.26
N LEU A 76 12.31 -2.30 -1.30
CA LEU A 76 12.38 -1.71 -2.63
C LEU A 76 11.35 -0.60 -2.80
N LEU A 77 11.79 0.59 -3.20
CA LEU A 77 10.92 1.66 -3.65
C LEU A 77 10.97 1.74 -5.17
N GLN A 78 9.80 1.79 -5.82
CA GLN A 78 9.70 2.00 -7.25
C GLN A 78 8.87 3.23 -7.60
N ASP A 79 9.36 4.01 -8.55
CA ASP A 79 8.62 5.09 -9.21
C ASP A 79 8.46 4.74 -10.69
N ILE A 80 7.22 4.52 -11.12
CA ILE A 80 6.87 4.15 -12.50
C ILE A 80 6.53 5.44 -13.26
N ARG A 81 7.26 5.71 -14.35
CA ARG A 81 7.11 6.91 -15.19
C ARG A 81 7.09 6.51 -16.66
N ASP A 82 6.76 7.44 -17.56
CA ASP A 82 6.73 7.18 -19.01
C ASP A 82 8.11 6.79 -19.55
N GLU A 83 9.17 7.40 -19.00
CA GLU A 83 10.56 7.14 -19.37
C GLU A 83 11.13 5.81 -18.83
N GLY A 84 10.41 5.15 -17.91
CA GLY A 84 10.81 3.89 -17.30
C GLY A 84 10.55 3.82 -15.79
N ILE A 85 11.13 2.81 -15.15
CA ILE A 85 10.99 2.54 -13.72
C ILE A 85 12.29 2.96 -13.01
N SER A 86 12.18 3.79 -11.98
CA SER A 86 13.27 4.08 -11.06
C SER A 86 13.15 3.18 -9.84
N GLU A 87 14.22 2.48 -9.50
CA GLU A 87 14.29 1.56 -8.36
C GLU A 87 15.28 2.09 -7.32
N THR A 88 14.90 2.05 -6.05
CA THR A 88 15.79 2.42 -4.93
C THR A 88 15.58 1.46 -3.77
N TYR A 89 16.64 0.79 -3.34
CA TYR A 89 16.62 0.00 -2.12
C TYR A 89 16.91 0.88 -0.92
N VAL A 90 16.10 0.74 0.12
CA VAL A 90 16.23 1.50 1.37
C VAL A 90 16.13 0.58 2.58
N LYS A 91 16.60 1.05 3.75
CA LYS A 91 16.44 0.31 5.00
C LYS A 91 15.03 0.50 5.56
N GLY A 92 14.24 -0.58 5.63
CA GLY A 92 12.88 -0.56 6.16
C GLY A 92 12.82 0.01 7.57
N ALA A 93 13.76 -0.42 8.43
CA ALA A 93 13.93 0.06 9.81
C ALA A 93 14.00 1.59 9.93
N PHE A 94 14.53 2.30 8.93
CA PHE A 94 14.49 3.76 8.92
C PHE A 94 13.06 4.26 8.80
N TYR A 95 12.27 3.79 7.83
CA TYR A 95 10.93 4.30 7.55
C TYR A 95 9.88 3.89 8.60
N GLU A 96 10.05 2.73 9.25
CA GLU A 96 9.17 2.27 10.34
C GLU A 96 9.66 2.66 11.74
N ARG A 97 10.75 3.43 11.87
CA ARG A 97 11.32 3.83 13.18
C ARG A 97 10.33 4.53 14.12
N HIS A 98 9.23 5.06 13.59
CA HIS A 98 8.17 5.70 14.38
C HIS A 98 6.85 4.92 14.38
N LEU A 99 6.82 3.70 13.83
CA LEU A 99 5.66 2.85 13.80
C LEU A 99 5.53 2.07 15.13
N TYR A 100 4.35 2.16 15.72
CA TYR A 100 3.98 1.48 16.94
C TYR A 100 2.62 0.81 16.79
N GLN A 101 2.37 -0.19 17.64
CA GLN A 101 1.13 -0.93 17.71
C GLN A 101 0.65 -1.12 19.14
N ASP A 102 -0.65 -1.32 19.28
CA ASP A 102 -1.27 -1.97 20.42
C ASP A 102 -2.19 -3.07 19.86
N VAL A 103 -1.72 -4.33 19.91
CA VAL A 103 -2.43 -5.46 19.33
C VAL A 103 -3.82 -5.63 19.95
N LYS A 104 -3.96 -5.38 21.26
CA LYS A 104 -5.25 -5.53 21.96
C LYS A 104 -6.27 -4.49 21.53
N ARG A 105 -5.80 -3.29 21.19
CA ARG A 105 -6.64 -2.19 20.71
C ARG A 105 -6.67 -2.08 19.19
N GLU A 106 -5.98 -2.98 18.50
CA GLU A 106 -5.90 -2.99 17.04
C GLU A 106 -5.32 -1.68 16.47
N ALA A 107 -4.44 -1.03 17.25
CA ALA A 107 -3.87 0.26 16.90
C ALA A 107 -2.62 0.11 16.04
N SER A 108 -2.46 1.00 15.06
CA SER A 108 -1.27 1.11 14.21
C SER A 108 -0.98 2.59 14.00
N LEU A 109 0.07 3.09 14.64
CA LEU A 109 0.31 4.51 14.79
C LEU A 109 1.75 4.88 14.45
N ILE A 110 1.89 5.90 13.61
CA ILE A 110 3.13 6.65 13.45
C ILE A 110 3.16 7.72 14.55
N VAL A 111 4.10 7.59 15.48
CA VAL A 111 4.31 8.51 16.60
C VAL A 111 5.65 9.22 16.40
N LYS A 112 5.62 10.36 15.72
CA LYS A 112 6.81 11.14 15.39
C LYS A 112 7.05 12.20 16.46
N PRO A 113 8.27 12.31 17.02
CA PRO A 113 8.62 13.43 17.88
C PRO A 113 8.63 14.73 17.06
N GLY A 114 7.95 15.75 17.57
CA GLY A 114 7.93 17.12 17.05
C GLY A 114 8.80 18.06 17.90
N GLY A 115 8.81 19.35 17.51
CA GLY A 115 9.49 20.39 18.28
C GLY A 115 8.85 20.61 19.66
N ASN A 116 9.68 21.00 20.65
CA ASN A 116 9.26 21.33 22.02
C ASN A 116 8.64 20.17 22.82
N GLY A 117 9.00 18.92 22.53
CA GLY A 117 8.56 17.74 23.30
C GLY A 117 7.14 17.26 23.00
N HIS A 118 6.52 17.77 21.93
CA HIS A 118 5.22 17.28 21.44
C HIS A 118 5.41 16.16 20.41
N TYR A 119 4.36 15.42 20.12
CA TYR A 119 4.38 14.35 19.11
C TYR A 119 3.28 14.57 18.08
N ASP A 120 3.59 14.21 16.83
CA ASP A 120 2.63 14.05 15.76
C ASP A 120 2.21 12.59 15.71
N VAL A 121 0.93 12.33 15.88
CA VAL A 121 0.34 11.00 15.94
C VAL A 121 -0.60 10.82 14.75
N THR A 122 -0.24 9.90 13.86
CA THR A 122 -1.03 9.59 12.65
C THR A 122 -1.25 8.10 12.53
N GLY A 123 -2.48 7.67 12.24
CA GLY A 123 -2.79 6.26 11.95
C GLY A 123 -4.11 5.81 12.60
N LEU A 124 -4.20 4.53 12.94
CA LEU A 124 -5.40 3.91 13.51
C LEU A 124 -5.31 3.80 15.03
N LEU A 125 -6.36 4.25 15.72
CA LEU A 125 -6.56 4.01 17.14
C LEU A 125 -7.18 2.64 17.44
N ASN A 126 -7.89 2.10 16.44
CA ASN A 126 -8.50 0.78 16.35
C ASN A 126 -8.99 0.58 14.90
N PHE A 127 -9.69 -0.51 14.58
CA PHE A 127 -10.17 -0.78 13.22
C PHE A 127 -11.22 0.20 12.66
N THR A 128 -11.77 1.09 13.47
CA THR A 128 -12.88 1.99 13.07
C THR A 128 -12.51 3.47 13.05
N HIS A 129 -11.50 3.88 13.82
CA HIS A 129 -11.14 5.30 13.99
C HIS A 129 -9.67 5.55 13.69
N ARG A 130 -9.42 6.64 12.95
CA ARG A 130 -8.09 7.18 12.71
C ARG A 130 -7.86 8.47 13.50
N ILE A 131 -6.60 8.78 13.73
CA ILE A 131 -6.12 10.04 14.31
C ILE A 131 -5.12 10.67 13.35
N GLU A 132 -5.16 12.00 13.23
CA GLU A 132 -4.22 12.78 12.44
C GLU A 132 -4.02 14.17 13.06
N PRO A 133 -2.85 14.82 12.89
CA PRO A 133 -2.66 16.20 13.32
C PRO A 133 -3.64 17.15 12.62
N ASP A 134 -4.21 18.11 13.37
CA ASP A 134 -5.05 19.16 12.81
C ASP A 134 -4.24 20.46 12.69
N GLU A 135 -3.97 20.89 11.46
CA GLU A 135 -3.19 22.11 11.17
C GLU A 135 -4.00 23.40 11.34
N ASN A 136 -5.33 23.32 11.33
CA ASN A 136 -6.20 24.49 11.39
C ASN A 136 -6.58 24.85 12.84
N MET A 137 -6.33 23.94 13.78
CA MET A 137 -6.68 24.12 15.19
C MET A 137 -5.53 24.70 16.01
N ALA A 138 -5.89 25.59 16.92
CA ALA A 138 -4.94 26.17 17.87
C ALA A 138 -4.40 25.10 18.83
N ARG A 139 -3.13 25.26 19.20
CA ARG A 139 -2.49 24.48 20.28
C ARG A 139 -3.24 24.67 21.59
N SER A 140 -3.15 23.69 22.49
CA SER A 140 -3.71 23.82 23.83
C SER A 140 -3.03 24.95 24.61
N LEU A 141 -3.60 25.33 25.76
CA LEU A 141 -2.96 26.28 26.70
C LEU A 141 -1.57 25.81 27.18
N SER A 142 -1.31 24.50 27.19
CA SER A 142 -0.02 23.90 27.50
C SER A 142 0.90 23.72 26.28
N GLY A 143 0.48 24.19 25.10
CA GLY A 143 1.25 24.11 23.86
C GLY A 143 1.05 22.82 23.04
N ALA A 144 0.23 21.88 23.52
CA ALA A 144 0.01 20.59 22.86
C ALA A 144 -0.60 20.76 21.47
N ARG A 145 -0.12 19.96 20.50
CA ARG A 145 -0.62 19.98 19.12
C ARG A 145 -2.00 19.32 19.05
N ALA A 146 -2.95 20.02 18.41
CA ALA A 146 -4.28 19.49 18.18
C ALA A 146 -4.24 18.31 17.20
N HIS A 147 -5.04 17.30 17.48
CA HIS A 147 -5.26 16.15 16.61
C HIS A 147 -6.76 15.93 16.43
N LYS A 148 -7.14 15.42 15.27
CA LYS A 148 -8.50 15.08 14.93
C LYS A 148 -8.68 13.57 14.88
N ILE A 149 -9.64 13.07 15.64
CA ILE A 149 -10.11 11.68 15.55
C ILE A 149 -11.31 11.65 14.63
N SER A 150 -11.28 10.77 13.62
CA SER A 150 -12.37 10.59 12.67
C SER A 150 -12.64 9.10 12.42
N LYS A 151 -13.90 8.75 12.15
CA LYS A 151 -14.26 7.42 11.63
C LYS A 151 -13.60 7.19 10.27
N ILE A 152 -13.16 5.97 10.01
CA ILE A 152 -12.68 5.55 8.70
C ILE A 152 -13.89 5.41 7.77
N PRO A 153 -13.91 6.10 6.61
CA PRO A 153 -15.06 6.08 5.70
C PRO A 153 -15.02 4.83 4.83
N PHE A 154 -15.34 3.66 5.41
CA PHE A 154 -15.51 2.42 4.63
C PHE A 154 -16.67 2.58 3.66
N LYS A 155 -16.47 2.18 2.40
CA LYS A 155 -17.47 2.25 1.34
C LYS A 155 -18.35 0.99 1.39
N ASP A 156 -19.65 1.15 1.26
CA ASP A 156 -20.55 0.03 0.99
C ASP A 156 -20.34 -0.45 -0.46
N GLY A 157 -20.23 -1.76 -0.64
CA GLY A 157 -19.97 -2.34 -1.95
C GLY A 157 -19.87 -3.85 -1.91
N ILE A 158 -19.36 -4.42 -2.99
CA ILE A 158 -19.21 -5.86 -3.17
C ILE A 158 -17.77 -6.24 -3.49
N HIS A 159 -17.35 -7.39 -3.00
CA HIS A 159 -16.09 -8.02 -3.38
C HIS A 159 -16.33 -9.07 -4.46
N ARG A 160 -15.33 -9.30 -5.32
CA ARG A 160 -15.44 -10.21 -6.46
C ARG A 160 -14.27 -11.19 -6.51
N ILE A 161 -14.55 -12.41 -6.90
CA ILE A 161 -13.52 -13.43 -7.18
C ILE A 161 -13.36 -13.51 -8.70
N ALA A 162 -12.12 -13.40 -9.18
CA ALA A 162 -11.79 -13.56 -10.59
C ALA A 162 -11.51 -15.03 -10.95
N GLU A 163 -11.86 -15.42 -12.17
CA GLU A 163 -11.53 -16.74 -12.73
C GLU A 163 -10.13 -16.74 -13.36
N ALA A 164 -9.27 -17.66 -12.94
CA ALA A 164 -7.95 -17.85 -13.56
C ALA A 164 -8.08 -18.66 -14.86
N LEU A 165 -7.30 -18.30 -15.90
CA LEU A 165 -7.38 -19.00 -17.19
C LEU A 165 -6.83 -20.44 -17.17
N GLU A 166 -6.03 -20.78 -16.17
CA GLU A 166 -5.41 -22.11 -16.03
C GLU A 166 -6.42 -23.20 -15.65
N ASP A 167 -7.59 -22.86 -15.10
CA ASP A 167 -8.63 -23.82 -14.69
C ASP A 167 -9.32 -24.51 -15.90
N LYS A 168 -9.05 -24.09 -17.14
CA LYS A 168 -9.62 -24.70 -18.37
C LYS A 168 -8.80 -25.83 -18.96
N VAL A 169 -7.58 -26.09 -18.47
CA VAL A 169 -6.71 -27.17 -18.97
C VAL A 169 -6.49 -28.21 -17.87
N GLY A 170 -7.42 -29.17 -17.78
CA GLY A 170 -7.14 -30.50 -17.24
C GLY A 170 -7.43 -30.72 -15.74
N MET A 171 -8.70 -30.75 -15.34
CA MET A 171 -9.12 -31.65 -14.28
C MET A 171 -9.04 -33.10 -14.80
N SER A 172 -7.84 -33.68 -14.81
CA SER A 172 -7.66 -35.12 -14.95
C SER A 172 -6.79 -35.61 -13.81
N ALA A 173 -7.49 -36.16 -12.81
CA ALA A 173 -7.03 -36.99 -11.70
C ALA A 173 -5.53 -37.30 -11.58
N MET A 174 -4.92 -36.87 -10.48
CA MET A 174 -4.33 -37.80 -9.51
C MET A 174 -4.62 -37.33 -8.08
N ALA A 175 -5.21 -38.24 -7.31
CA ALA A 175 -5.59 -38.16 -5.90
C ALA A 175 -4.44 -38.68 -5.00
N PRO A 176 -4.78 -39.23 -3.82
CA PRO A 176 -4.80 -38.65 -2.48
C PRO A 176 -3.41 -38.68 -1.79
N HIS A 177 -3.30 -38.08 -0.61
CA HIS A 177 -2.07 -37.79 0.16
C HIS A 177 -1.42 -36.44 -0.16
N THR A 178 -2.10 -35.34 0.18
CA THR A 178 -1.36 -34.18 0.66
C THR A 178 -0.76 -34.58 2.00
N GLU A 179 0.53 -34.90 2.05
CA GLU A 179 1.24 -34.88 3.32
C GLU A 179 1.02 -33.48 3.90
N LYS A 180 0.24 -33.41 4.98
CA LYS A 180 0.02 -32.17 5.70
C LYS A 180 1.39 -31.70 6.15
N ARG A 181 1.88 -30.60 5.57
CA ARG A 181 3.18 -30.05 5.92
C ARG A 181 3.16 -29.66 7.41
N ALA A 182 4.32 -29.65 8.06
CA ALA A 182 4.43 -29.27 9.47
C ALA A 182 3.73 -27.92 9.68
N PHE A 183 2.85 -27.84 10.67
CA PHE A 183 2.14 -26.61 10.97
C PHE A 183 3.14 -25.50 11.29
N LEU A 184 3.05 -24.39 10.56
CA LEU A 184 3.76 -23.17 10.92
C LEU A 184 3.04 -22.55 12.12
N ASP A 185 3.76 -22.19 13.17
CA ASP A 185 3.19 -21.48 14.33
C ASP A 185 2.67 -20.08 13.92
N SER A 186 3.25 -19.52 12.86
CA SER A 186 2.85 -18.28 12.20
C SER A 186 3.52 -18.17 10.83
N VAL A 187 2.97 -17.34 9.95
CA VAL A 187 3.55 -17.06 8.62
C VAL A 187 3.80 -15.58 8.41
N THR A 188 4.82 -15.25 7.62
CA THR A 188 5.02 -13.91 7.07
C THR A 188 4.57 -13.95 5.61
N ILE A 189 3.68 -13.04 5.22
CA ILE A 189 3.24 -12.85 3.83
C ILE A 189 3.98 -11.64 3.28
N GLU A 190 4.82 -11.89 2.28
CA GLU A 190 5.58 -10.88 1.57
C GLU A 190 4.75 -10.22 0.48
N VAL A 191 4.55 -8.91 0.64
CA VAL A 191 3.67 -8.14 -0.24
C VAL A 191 4.47 -7.14 -1.08
N PHE A 192 4.28 -7.25 -2.40
CA PHE A 192 4.63 -6.19 -3.34
C PHE A 192 3.45 -5.23 -3.47
N TYR A 193 3.56 -4.04 -2.89
CA TYR A 193 2.49 -3.04 -2.88
C TYR A 193 2.61 -2.08 -4.06
N ILE A 194 1.55 -1.92 -4.84
CA ILE A 194 1.49 -0.99 -5.97
C ILE A 194 0.42 0.06 -5.71
N SER A 195 0.82 1.32 -5.74
CA SER A 195 -0.07 2.48 -5.76
C SER A 195 -0.19 2.97 -7.19
N ASP A 196 -1.39 2.86 -7.77
CA ASP A 196 -1.66 3.34 -9.14
C ASP A 196 -1.56 4.86 -9.25
N TYR A 197 -1.76 5.42 -10.45
CA TYR A 197 -1.61 6.84 -10.71
C TYR A 197 -2.56 7.71 -9.87
N GLU A 198 -3.85 7.37 -9.80
CA GLU A 198 -4.85 8.17 -9.08
C GLU A 198 -4.68 8.06 -7.56
N HIS A 199 -4.14 6.95 -7.05
CA HIS A 199 -3.77 6.84 -5.65
C HIS A 199 -2.46 7.60 -5.35
N THR A 200 -1.44 7.43 -6.20
CA THR A 200 -0.10 8.03 -6.02
C THR A 200 -0.13 9.56 -6.07
N ARG A 201 -0.98 10.15 -6.92
CA ARG A 201 -1.05 11.61 -7.08
C ARG A 201 -1.37 12.39 -5.83
N HIS A 202 -2.05 11.76 -4.87
CA HIS A 202 -2.29 12.36 -3.57
C HIS A 202 -0.96 12.68 -2.83
N PHE A 203 0.08 11.89 -3.07
CA PHE A 203 1.36 11.94 -2.36
C PHE A 203 2.52 12.50 -3.20
N TRP A 204 2.29 13.09 -4.39
CA TRP A 204 3.39 13.47 -5.31
C TRP A 204 4.53 14.28 -4.69
N ASN A 205 4.20 15.24 -3.83
CA ASN A 205 5.18 16.10 -3.18
C ASN A 205 5.64 15.57 -1.81
N ARG A 206 5.17 14.38 -1.42
CA ARG A 206 5.28 13.82 -0.06
C ARG A 206 5.61 12.31 -0.11
N PRO A 207 6.76 11.91 -0.70
CA PRO A 207 7.10 10.50 -0.89
C PRO A 207 7.25 9.72 0.43
N GLU A 208 7.73 10.34 1.50
CA GLU A 208 7.80 9.71 2.82
C GLU A 208 6.40 9.38 3.36
N GLU A 209 5.42 10.26 3.14
CA GLU A 209 4.04 10.02 3.56
C GLU A 209 3.40 8.88 2.78
N ARG A 210 3.73 8.69 1.49
CA ARG A 210 3.29 7.51 0.72
C ARG A 210 3.77 6.21 1.36
N ILE A 211 5.05 6.17 1.77
CA ILE A 211 5.63 4.98 2.40
C ILE A 211 4.97 4.73 3.76
N GLN A 212 4.78 5.78 4.57
CA GLN A 212 4.10 5.69 5.87
C GLN A 212 2.65 5.26 5.74
N TYR A 213 1.94 5.76 4.73
CA TYR A 213 0.56 5.39 4.45
C TYR A 213 0.45 3.90 4.09
N ALA A 214 1.28 3.41 3.17
CA ALA A 214 1.34 2.00 2.82
C ALA A 214 1.70 1.13 4.04
N ALA A 215 2.65 1.58 4.86
CA ALA A 215 3.04 0.88 6.09
C ALA A 215 1.87 0.78 7.09
N ILE A 216 1.16 1.88 7.37
CA ILE A 216 0.00 1.87 8.28
C ILE A 216 -1.11 0.97 7.72
N LEU A 217 -1.44 1.11 6.42
CA LEU A 217 -2.50 0.33 5.77
C LEU A 217 -2.20 -1.16 5.87
N MET A 218 -1.01 -1.59 5.45
CA MET A 218 -0.63 -3.00 5.44
C MET A 218 -0.33 -3.56 6.83
N HIS A 219 0.11 -2.73 7.78
CA HIS A 219 0.22 -3.15 9.18
C HIS A 219 -1.17 -3.38 9.79
N SER A 220 -2.16 -2.55 9.44
CA SER A 220 -3.54 -2.77 9.88
C SER A 220 -4.18 -4.01 9.24
N VAL A 221 -3.77 -4.36 8.01
CA VAL A 221 -4.08 -5.66 7.40
C VAL A 221 -3.41 -6.79 8.20
N SER A 222 -2.12 -6.65 8.55
CA SER A 222 -1.38 -7.61 9.40
C SER A 222 -2.10 -7.90 10.72
N LEU A 223 -2.59 -6.86 11.41
CA LEU A 223 -3.37 -7.03 12.65
C LEU A 223 -4.66 -7.83 12.46
N ARG A 224 -5.29 -7.77 11.27
CA ARG A 224 -6.49 -8.56 10.95
C ARG A 224 -6.13 -10.01 10.64
N THR A 225 -5.06 -10.24 9.89
CA THR A 225 -4.62 -11.59 9.50
C THR A 225 -3.99 -12.36 10.67
N GLN A 226 -3.57 -11.68 11.74
CA GLN A 226 -3.18 -12.33 13.00
C GLN A 226 -4.35 -13.04 13.72
N GLN A 227 -5.61 -12.79 13.32
CA GLN A 227 -6.78 -13.47 13.89
C GLN A 227 -7.02 -14.88 13.31
N LEU A 228 -6.27 -15.27 12.27
CA LEU A 228 -6.36 -16.59 11.63
C LEU A 228 -5.88 -17.70 12.58
N TYR A 229 -6.20 -18.96 12.28
CA TYR A 229 -5.72 -20.09 13.09
C TYR A 229 -4.21 -20.22 13.07
N THR A 230 -3.63 -20.05 11.88
CA THR A 230 -2.20 -19.79 11.68
C THR A 230 -2.03 -18.28 11.54
N PRO A 231 -1.60 -17.54 12.58
CA PRO A 231 -1.46 -16.10 12.52
C PRO A 231 -0.52 -15.68 11.39
N ALA A 232 -0.98 -14.75 10.56
CA ALA A 232 -0.18 -14.25 9.44
C ALA A 232 0.19 -12.78 9.62
N PHE A 233 1.46 -12.47 9.40
CA PHE A 233 2.04 -11.12 9.47
C PHE A 233 2.35 -10.62 8.06
N ILE A 234 2.18 -9.33 7.80
CA ILE A 234 2.55 -8.73 6.50
C ILE A 234 3.97 -8.18 6.56
N ALA A 235 4.77 -8.46 5.53
CA ALA A 235 6.04 -7.79 5.25
C ALA A 235 6.01 -7.16 3.85
N LEU A 236 6.07 -5.83 3.77
CA LEU A 236 6.22 -5.11 2.51
C LEU A 236 7.66 -5.26 2.02
N THR A 237 7.84 -5.98 0.91
CA THR A 237 9.14 -6.14 0.23
C THR A 237 9.36 -5.04 -0.80
N ALA A 238 8.28 -4.48 -1.35
CA ALA A 238 8.34 -3.34 -2.25
C ALA A 238 7.13 -2.40 -2.12
N ILE A 239 7.35 -1.11 -2.39
CA ILE A 239 6.32 -0.08 -2.54
C ILE A 239 6.54 0.65 -3.88
N ALA A 240 5.71 0.34 -4.86
CA ALA A 240 5.67 1.00 -6.15
C ALA A 240 4.64 2.14 -6.17
N GLY A 241 4.98 3.26 -6.80
CA GLY A 241 4.09 4.38 -7.07
C GLY A 241 4.13 4.76 -8.54
N SER A 242 2.96 5.03 -9.11
CA SER A 242 2.82 5.39 -10.52
C SER A 242 2.67 6.89 -10.72
N PHE A 243 3.50 7.46 -11.58
CA PHE A 243 3.51 8.88 -11.95
C PHE A 243 3.15 9.09 -13.42
N THR A 244 2.66 8.04 -14.09
CA THR A 244 2.13 8.08 -15.46
C THR A 244 0.71 7.53 -15.49
N THR A 245 -0.15 8.09 -16.34
CA THR A 245 -1.47 7.53 -16.65
C THR A 245 -1.40 6.33 -17.60
N ASN A 246 -0.24 6.07 -18.22
CA ASN A 246 -0.02 4.98 -19.17
C ASN A 246 0.41 3.69 -18.45
N GLU A 247 -0.45 3.21 -17.55
CA GLU A 247 -0.18 2.08 -16.67
C GLU A 247 -0.46 0.76 -17.40
N SER A 248 0.59 0.06 -17.83
CA SER A 248 0.44 -1.16 -18.65
C SER A 248 -0.24 -2.34 -17.91
N TYR A 249 -0.25 -2.29 -16.58
CA TYR A 249 -0.86 -3.29 -15.71
C TYR A 249 -2.32 -2.99 -15.35
N VAL A 250 -2.86 -1.82 -15.73
CA VAL A 250 -4.25 -1.42 -15.44
C VAL A 250 -5.09 -1.42 -16.72
N LYS A 251 -6.37 -1.77 -16.58
CA LYS A 251 -7.38 -1.66 -17.64
C LYS A 251 -8.50 -0.74 -17.18
N LEU A 252 -8.83 0.24 -18.01
CA LEU A 252 -9.70 1.33 -17.63
C LEU A 252 -10.88 1.46 -18.61
N LEU A 253 -12.04 1.84 -18.07
CA LEU A 253 -13.18 2.35 -18.84
C LEU A 253 -13.26 3.86 -18.61
N GLY A 254 -12.68 4.64 -19.52
CA GLY A 254 -12.47 6.08 -19.27
C GLY A 254 -11.41 6.35 -18.20
N PRO A 255 -11.27 7.59 -17.69
CA PRO A 255 -10.16 7.95 -16.81
C PRO A 255 -10.30 7.45 -15.36
N ASN A 256 -11.54 7.27 -14.89
CA ASN A 256 -11.85 7.10 -13.47
C ASN A 256 -12.34 5.69 -13.09
N GLN A 257 -12.60 4.82 -14.06
CA GLN A 257 -13.12 3.48 -13.77
C GLN A 257 -12.10 2.41 -14.11
N LEU A 258 -11.78 1.58 -13.12
CA LEU A 258 -10.85 0.46 -13.25
C LEU A 258 -11.65 -0.82 -13.50
N ILE A 259 -11.37 -1.51 -14.61
CA ILE A 259 -12.00 -2.78 -14.97
C ILE A 259 -11.30 -3.89 -14.19
N GLY A 260 -11.92 -4.43 -13.14
CA GLY A 260 -11.29 -5.32 -12.17
C GLY A 260 -10.71 -6.59 -12.81
N ASN A 261 -11.53 -7.36 -13.52
CA ASN A 261 -11.13 -8.64 -14.11
C ASN A 261 -10.01 -8.51 -15.16
N GLU A 262 -10.11 -7.53 -16.06
CA GLU A 262 -9.09 -7.26 -17.08
C GLU A 262 -7.81 -6.68 -16.48
N THR A 263 -7.94 -5.87 -15.41
CA THR A 263 -6.80 -5.34 -14.66
C THR A 263 -6.04 -6.46 -13.97
N LEU A 264 -6.71 -7.35 -13.24
CA LEU A 264 -6.06 -8.50 -12.61
C LEU A 264 -5.30 -9.35 -13.63
N PHE A 265 -5.91 -9.63 -14.79
CA PHE A 265 -5.24 -10.38 -15.85
C PHE A 265 -4.00 -9.67 -16.41
N SER A 266 -4.09 -8.35 -16.62
CA SER A 266 -2.98 -7.54 -17.11
C SER A 266 -1.87 -7.43 -16.06
N LEU A 267 -2.24 -7.27 -14.80
CA LEU A 267 -1.35 -7.24 -13.65
C LEU A 267 -0.63 -8.58 -13.44
N SER A 268 -1.31 -9.72 -13.58
CA SER A 268 -0.67 -11.05 -13.54
C SER A 268 0.40 -11.20 -14.61
N LYS A 269 0.15 -10.72 -15.84
CA LYS A 269 1.16 -10.73 -16.91
C LYS A 269 2.33 -9.81 -16.61
N TYR A 270 2.04 -8.60 -16.13
CA TYR A 270 3.05 -7.61 -15.77
C TYR A 270 3.95 -8.13 -14.63
N MET A 271 3.34 -8.66 -13.57
CA MET A 271 4.01 -9.31 -12.45
C MET A 271 4.88 -10.47 -12.91
N TRP A 272 4.36 -11.38 -13.75
CA TRP A 272 5.10 -12.56 -14.18
C TRP A 272 6.35 -12.23 -15.02
N ALA A 273 6.31 -11.10 -15.73
CA ALA A 273 7.46 -10.58 -16.47
C ALA A 273 8.49 -9.85 -15.59
N ASN A 274 8.13 -9.51 -14.35
CA ASN A 274 8.99 -8.80 -13.40
C ASN A 274 9.47 -9.75 -12.29
N TYR A 275 10.77 -10.08 -12.31
CA TYR A 275 11.35 -10.99 -11.33
C TYR A 275 11.08 -10.58 -9.87
N THR A 276 11.21 -9.28 -9.56
CA THR A 276 11.05 -8.78 -8.20
C THR A 276 9.62 -8.88 -7.69
N MET A 277 8.63 -8.75 -8.57
CA MET A 277 7.23 -8.96 -8.20
C MET A 277 6.90 -10.46 -8.09
N ARG A 278 7.54 -11.31 -8.90
CA ARG A 278 7.29 -12.76 -8.91
C ARG A 278 7.78 -13.46 -7.64
N ILE A 279 8.81 -12.93 -6.99
CA ILE A 279 9.34 -13.51 -5.76
C ILE A 279 8.55 -13.10 -4.50
N ALA A 280 7.68 -12.10 -4.58
CA ALA A 280 6.75 -11.80 -3.50
C ALA A 280 5.65 -12.86 -3.45
N ASP A 281 5.10 -13.12 -2.27
CA ASP A 281 4.01 -14.08 -2.08
C ASP A 281 2.69 -13.56 -2.67
N VAL A 282 2.49 -12.24 -2.57
CA VAL A 282 1.32 -11.51 -3.05
C VAL A 282 1.74 -10.17 -3.65
N VAL A 283 1.07 -9.80 -4.74
CA VAL A 283 1.09 -8.44 -5.29
C VAL A 283 -0.27 -7.78 -5.07
N TYR A 284 -0.27 -6.65 -4.37
CA TYR A 284 -1.49 -5.91 -4.07
C TYR A 284 -1.48 -4.54 -4.77
N LEU A 285 -2.46 -4.31 -5.64
CA LEU A 285 -2.70 -3.03 -6.30
C LEU A 285 -3.75 -2.23 -5.53
N VAL A 286 -3.37 -1.06 -5.02
CA VAL A 286 -4.31 -0.09 -4.49
C VAL A 286 -4.65 0.96 -5.56
N THR A 287 -5.93 1.34 -5.63
CA THR A 287 -6.41 2.34 -6.58
C THR A 287 -7.33 3.35 -5.92
N ALA A 288 -7.28 4.61 -6.36
CA ALA A 288 -8.29 5.62 -6.01
C ALA A 288 -9.40 5.74 -7.06
N ARG A 289 -9.39 4.87 -8.08
CA ARG A 289 -10.41 4.80 -9.13
C ARG A 289 -11.58 3.94 -8.67
N ASP A 290 -12.76 4.19 -9.24
CA ASP A 290 -13.92 3.34 -9.00
C ASP A 290 -13.75 2.01 -9.76
N MET A 291 -13.69 0.90 -9.05
CA MET A 291 -13.61 -0.42 -9.65
C MET A 291 -14.99 -0.87 -10.15
N ILE A 292 -14.98 -1.44 -11.34
CA ILE A 292 -16.14 -2.03 -12.01
C ILE A 292 -15.81 -3.45 -12.47
N ASP A 293 -16.86 -4.23 -12.70
CA ASP A 293 -16.75 -5.54 -13.33
C ASP A 293 -17.62 -5.59 -14.58
N VAL A 294 -16.99 -5.86 -15.73
CA VAL A 294 -17.67 -5.90 -17.03
C VAL A 294 -18.19 -7.31 -17.26
N LEU A 295 -19.51 -7.47 -17.15
CA LEU A 295 -20.20 -8.73 -17.29
C LEU A 295 -20.89 -8.82 -18.66
N PRO A 296 -21.21 -10.04 -19.17
CA PRO A 296 -21.91 -10.19 -20.45
C PRO A 296 -23.24 -9.44 -20.56
N ARG A 297 -23.88 -9.12 -19.42
CA ARG A 297 -25.19 -8.45 -19.35
C ARG A 297 -25.12 -6.99 -18.88
N GLY A 298 -23.92 -6.40 -18.78
CA GLY A 298 -23.74 -5.00 -18.37
C GLY A 298 -22.56 -4.80 -17.43
N ILE A 299 -22.48 -3.63 -16.83
CA ILE A 299 -21.40 -3.24 -15.92
C ILE A 299 -21.90 -3.33 -14.49
N SER A 300 -21.21 -4.11 -13.65
CA SER A 300 -21.40 -4.11 -12.20
C SER A 300 -20.56 -2.99 -11.60
N THR A 301 -21.23 -2.03 -10.96
CA THR A 301 -20.59 -0.91 -10.22
C THR A 301 -20.50 -1.22 -8.73
N GLY A 302 -19.71 -0.43 -7.99
CA GLY A 302 -19.57 -0.59 -6.53
C GLY A 302 -18.76 -1.82 -6.13
N VAL A 303 -17.87 -2.27 -7.03
CA VAL A 303 -16.88 -3.30 -6.70
C VAL A 303 -15.82 -2.62 -5.84
N LEU A 304 -15.50 -3.20 -4.69
CA LEU A 304 -14.49 -2.64 -3.79
C LEU A 304 -13.11 -3.22 -4.07
N GLY A 305 -13.06 -4.50 -4.42
CA GLY A 305 -11.84 -5.20 -4.75
C GLY A 305 -12.11 -6.48 -5.52
N MET A 306 -11.03 -7.04 -6.04
CA MET A 306 -11.05 -8.31 -6.73
C MET A 306 -9.72 -9.04 -6.56
N ALA A 307 -9.80 -10.37 -6.41
CA ALA A 307 -8.65 -11.25 -6.31
C ALA A 307 -8.91 -12.60 -6.98
N TYR A 308 -7.83 -13.34 -7.22
CA TYR A 308 -7.92 -14.76 -7.56
C TYR A 308 -7.91 -15.61 -6.29
N ARG A 309 -8.83 -16.58 -6.18
CA ARG A 309 -8.90 -17.44 -4.99
C ARG A 309 -7.79 -18.48 -4.98
N GLY A 310 -7.06 -18.59 -3.86
CA GLY A 310 -6.05 -19.63 -3.64
C GLY A 310 -4.89 -19.55 -4.62
N LYS A 311 -4.50 -18.33 -5.01
CA LYS A 311 -3.47 -18.08 -6.03
C LYS A 311 -2.25 -17.33 -5.49
N ALA A 312 -2.13 -17.11 -4.17
CA ALA A 312 -0.83 -16.78 -3.59
C ALA A 312 0.23 -17.80 -4.06
N CYS A 313 1.50 -17.37 -4.18
CA CYS A 313 2.61 -18.19 -4.70
C CYS A 313 2.45 -18.68 -6.16
N SER A 314 1.56 -18.10 -6.95
CA SER A 314 1.29 -18.53 -8.33
C SER A 314 1.43 -17.40 -9.35
N ARG A 315 1.26 -17.73 -10.63
CA ARG A 315 1.19 -16.72 -11.71
C ARG A 315 0.04 -15.71 -11.54
N TYR A 316 -0.96 -16.04 -10.72
CA TYR A 316 -2.13 -15.22 -10.43
C TYR A 316 -2.12 -14.69 -8.99
N GLN A 317 -0.95 -14.54 -8.36
CA GLN A 317 -0.79 -14.00 -6.99
C GLN A 317 -1.08 -12.49 -6.86
N VAL A 318 -2.09 -11.99 -7.57
CA VAL A 318 -2.42 -10.58 -7.68
C VAL A 318 -3.82 -10.30 -7.12
N ALA A 319 -3.95 -9.20 -6.41
CA ALA A 319 -5.21 -8.65 -5.92
C ALA A 319 -5.24 -7.14 -6.17
N ALA A 320 -6.44 -6.58 -6.29
CA ALA A 320 -6.63 -5.14 -6.42
C ALA A 320 -7.78 -4.66 -5.54
N GLY A 321 -7.67 -3.46 -4.98
CA GLY A 321 -8.71 -2.89 -4.15
C GLY A 321 -8.72 -1.36 -4.13
N GLU A 322 -9.91 -0.80 -3.98
CA GLU A 322 -10.13 0.64 -3.83
C GLU A 322 -9.63 1.14 -2.46
N ASP A 323 -9.00 2.31 -2.47
CA ASP A 323 -8.70 3.12 -1.29
C ASP A 323 -8.84 4.61 -1.63
N LYS A 324 -9.40 5.38 -0.69
CA LYS A 324 -9.36 6.83 -0.76
C LYS A 324 -8.06 7.30 -0.09
N PRO A 325 -7.06 7.78 -0.84
CA PRO A 325 -5.75 8.09 -0.28
C PRO A 325 -5.86 9.15 0.81
N GLY A 326 -5.13 8.93 1.91
CA GLY A 326 -5.18 9.74 3.12
C GLY A 326 -6.32 9.37 4.08
N MET A 327 -7.22 8.45 3.73
CA MET A 327 -8.38 8.11 4.55
C MET A 327 -8.32 6.72 5.17
N LEU A 328 -7.44 5.85 4.67
CA LEU A 328 -7.25 4.45 5.08
C LEU A 328 -8.51 3.58 4.87
N SER A 329 -9.34 3.93 3.88
CA SER A 329 -10.63 3.26 3.64
C SER A 329 -10.49 1.88 3.01
N GLY A 330 -9.37 1.60 2.35
CA GLY A 330 -9.10 0.33 1.65
C GLY A 330 -8.55 -0.78 2.53
N ILE A 331 -8.40 -0.58 3.85
CA ILE A 331 -7.82 -1.61 4.74
C ILE A 331 -8.66 -2.89 4.75
N ASN A 332 -9.98 -2.78 4.89
CA ASN A 332 -10.86 -3.95 4.92
C ASN A 332 -10.85 -4.66 3.56
N THR A 333 -10.89 -3.90 2.46
CA THR A 333 -10.76 -4.44 1.11
C THR A 333 -9.44 -5.20 0.95
N ALA A 334 -8.30 -4.61 1.33
CA ALA A 334 -7.00 -5.27 1.23
C ALA A 334 -6.95 -6.58 2.00
N ALA A 335 -7.46 -6.59 3.25
CA ALA A 335 -7.53 -7.81 4.05
C ALA A 335 -8.45 -8.88 3.45
N HIS A 336 -9.58 -8.46 2.86
CA HIS A 336 -10.53 -9.34 2.16
C HIS A 336 -9.88 -9.99 0.94
N GLU A 337 -9.29 -9.18 0.05
CA GLU A 337 -8.70 -9.68 -1.19
C GLU A 337 -7.46 -10.56 -0.94
N ILE A 338 -6.69 -10.26 0.11
CA ILE A 338 -5.61 -11.15 0.58
C ILE A 338 -6.20 -12.46 1.13
N GLY A 339 -7.32 -12.42 1.85
CA GLY A 339 -8.05 -13.61 2.28
C GLY A 339 -8.46 -14.53 1.12
N HIS A 340 -8.90 -13.96 0.00
CA HIS A 340 -9.13 -14.71 -1.24
C HIS A 340 -7.85 -15.33 -1.80
N LEU A 341 -6.75 -14.56 -1.92
CA LEU A 341 -5.48 -15.10 -2.40
C LEU A 341 -4.97 -16.28 -1.55
N LEU A 342 -5.25 -16.23 -0.25
CA LEU A 342 -4.98 -17.30 0.72
C LEU A 342 -6.03 -18.41 0.75
N GLY A 343 -6.96 -18.45 -0.20
CA GLY A 343 -7.85 -19.60 -0.42
C GLY A 343 -9.24 -19.50 0.17
N SER A 344 -9.64 -18.41 0.83
CA SER A 344 -11.01 -18.27 1.34
C SER A 344 -12.00 -17.98 0.20
N ASP A 345 -13.13 -18.70 0.17
CA ASP A 345 -14.35 -18.26 -0.49
C ASP A 345 -15.02 -17.12 0.30
N HIS A 346 -16.05 -16.52 -0.30
CA HIS A 346 -16.98 -15.69 0.47
C HIS A 346 -17.75 -16.54 1.48
N ASP A 347 -18.02 -16.00 2.66
CA ASP A 347 -18.98 -16.59 3.59
C ASP A 347 -20.35 -16.76 2.90
N GLY A 348 -20.95 -17.94 3.01
CA GLY A 348 -22.22 -18.29 2.39
C GLY A 348 -22.11 -18.91 1.00
N TYR A 349 -20.89 -19.03 0.46
CA TYR A 349 -20.61 -19.53 -0.89
C TYR A 349 -19.54 -20.62 -0.87
N GLY A 350 -19.51 -21.44 -1.93
CA GLY A 350 -18.47 -22.44 -2.14
C GLY A 350 -18.24 -23.33 -0.93
N THR A 351 -16.98 -23.45 -0.52
CA THR A 351 -16.58 -24.25 0.65
C THR A 351 -16.89 -23.58 1.99
N SER A 352 -17.28 -22.29 1.98
CA SER A 352 -17.66 -21.48 3.16
C SER A 352 -19.17 -21.32 3.33
N SER A 353 -19.97 -22.17 2.66
CA SER A 353 -21.44 -22.13 2.68
C SER A 353 -22.09 -22.38 4.05
N SER A 354 -21.34 -22.89 5.04
CA SER A 354 -21.83 -23.10 6.40
C SER A 354 -21.80 -21.85 7.29
N CYS A 355 -21.05 -20.81 6.91
CA CYS A 355 -21.09 -19.49 7.56
C CYS A 355 -22.01 -18.58 6.74
N SER A 356 -22.96 -17.87 7.37
CA SER A 356 -23.89 -17.03 6.60
C SER A 356 -23.23 -15.73 6.16
N ASP A 357 -23.41 -15.36 4.90
CA ASP A 357 -23.11 -14.02 4.36
C ASP A 357 -23.79 -12.88 5.14
N LYS A 358 -24.93 -13.15 5.77
CA LYS A 358 -25.69 -12.19 6.60
C LYS A 358 -25.04 -11.89 7.94
N ASP A 359 -24.15 -12.76 8.42
CA ASP A 359 -23.40 -12.50 9.65
C ASP A 359 -22.39 -11.37 9.44
N GLY A 360 -22.06 -11.05 8.17
CA GLY A 360 -21.34 -9.85 7.81
C GLY A 360 -19.91 -9.82 8.32
N TYR A 361 -19.25 -10.99 8.33
CA TYR A 361 -17.82 -11.13 8.59
C TYR A 361 -16.99 -10.51 7.47
N LEU A 362 -15.68 -10.34 7.69
CA LEU A 362 -14.76 -9.71 6.75
C LEU A 362 -14.82 -10.34 5.35
N MET A 363 -15.00 -11.66 5.23
CA MET A 363 -15.12 -12.37 3.94
C MET A 363 -16.55 -12.46 3.39
N SER A 364 -17.48 -11.65 3.91
CA SER A 364 -18.82 -11.56 3.31
C SER A 364 -18.75 -10.90 1.93
N PRO A 365 -19.58 -11.33 0.95
CA PRO A 365 -19.54 -10.81 -0.42
C PRO A 365 -19.92 -9.33 -0.51
N ARG A 366 -20.61 -8.80 0.51
CA ARG A 366 -20.99 -7.41 0.66
C ARG A 366 -20.34 -6.85 1.91
N ALA A 367 -19.63 -5.73 1.76
CA ALA A 367 -19.00 -5.02 2.85
C ALA A 367 -20.02 -4.33 3.77
N GLY A 368 -19.58 -3.91 4.96
CA GLY A 368 -20.39 -3.13 5.90
C GLY A 368 -21.17 -3.96 6.92
N GLY A 369 -20.90 -5.26 6.99
CA GLY A 369 -21.51 -6.16 7.97
C GLY A 369 -21.14 -5.86 9.43
N LYS A 370 -21.91 -6.40 10.38
CA LYS A 370 -21.67 -6.21 11.83
C LYS A 370 -20.31 -6.74 12.27
N ASN A 371 -19.83 -7.80 11.64
CA ASN A 371 -18.58 -8.47 11.97
C ASN A 371 -17.46 -8.18 10.94
N ASN A 372 -17.55 -7.06 10.20
CA ASN A 372 -16.72 -6.73 9.03
C ASN A 372 -15.21 -6.54 9.31
N PHE A 373 -14.76 -6.80 10.53
CA PHE A 373 -13.35 -6.75 10.93
C PHE A 373 -12.81 -8.10 11.41
N LEU A 374 -13.65 -9.14 11.41
CA LEU A 374 -13.34 -10.47 11.89
C LEU A 374 -13.46 -11.48 10.75
N PHE A 375 -12.55 -12.45 10.68
CA PHE A 375 -12.74 -13.62 9.84
C PHE A 375 -13.73 -14.60 10.49
N SER A 376 -14.62 -15.19 9.68
CA SER A 376 -15.49 -16.27 10.14
C SER A 376 -14.68 -17.55 10.40
N ASN A 377 -15.26 -18.52 11.11
CA ASN A 377 -14.59 -19.81 11.27
C ASN A 377 -14.42 -20.55 9.93
N CYS A 378 -15.30 -20.33 8.95
CA CYS A 378 -15.19 -20.92 7.62
C CYS A 378 -13.98 -20.35 6.88
N SER A 379 -13.84 -19.02 6.84
CA SER A 379 -12.68 -18.38 6.22
C SER A 379 -11.37 -18.81 6.88
N LYS A 380 -11.34 -18.86 8.22
CA LYS A 380 -10.15 -19.32 8.96
C LYS A 380 -9.78 -20.76 8.62
N ASN A 381 -10.75 -21.66 8.52
CA ASN A 381 -10.52 -23.06 8.15
C ASN A 381 -9.99 -23.21 6.71
N GLU A 382 -10.54 -22.45 5.76
CA GLU A 382 -10.09 -22.51 4.37
C GLU A 382 -8.69 -21.95 4.19
N ILE A 383 -8.40 -20.80 4.82
CA ILE A 383 -7.07 -20.20 4.79
C ILE A 383 -6.04 -21.13 5.43
N ASP A 384 -6.38 -21.74 6.57
CA ASP A 384 -5.51 -22.73 7.23
C ASP A 384 -5.26 -23.96 6.32
N SER A 385 -6.30 -24.44 5.64
CA SER A 385 -6.18 -25.54 4.68
C SER A 385 -5.30 -25.18 3.47
N PHE A 386 -5.40 -23.95 2.97
CA PHE A 386 -4.55 -23.48 1.86
C PHE A 386 -3.10 -23.30 2.32
N MET A 387 -2.86 -22.69 3.48
CA MET A 387 -1.50 -22.52 4.04
C MET A 387 -0.80 -23.85 4.29
N GLY A 388 -1.55 -24.91 4.64
CA GLY A 388 -1.01 -26.27 4.77
C GLY A 388 -0.86 -27.04 3.45
N SER A 389 -1.23 -26.45 2.31
CA SER A 389 -1.25 -27.10 1.00
C SER A 389 0.05 -26.92 0.22
N PHE A 390 0.20 -27.64 -0.90
CA PHE A 390 1.40 -27.47 -1.72
C PHE A 390 1.48 -26.10 -2.39
N ASP A 391 0.31 -25.51 -2.68
CA ASP A 391 0.17 -24.27 -3.43
C ASP A 391 0.65 -23.06 -2.63
N ALA A 392 0.74 -23.16 -1.30
CA ALA A 392 1.23 -22.10 -0.42
C ALA A 392 2.76 -22.12 -0.19
N TYR A 393 3.53 -22.76 -1.06
CA TYR A 393 4.96 -23.03 -0.83
C TYR A 393 5.84 -21.79 -0.57
N CYS A 394 5.46 -20.62 -1.10
CA CYS A 394 6.22 -19.40 -0.91
C CYS A 394 6.16 -18.88 0.54
N LEU A 395 5.04 -19.13 1.24
CA LEU A 395 4.78 -18.69 2.62
C LEU A 395 5.63 -19.42 3.68
N GLU A 396 6.32 -20.50 3.29
CA GLU A 396 7.21 -21.26 4.18
C GLU A 396 8.53 -20.53 4.43
N PHE A 397 8.93 -19.67 3.49
CA PHE A 397 10.24 -19.05 3.49
C PHE A 397 10.07 -17.55 3.71
N ASP A 398 10.64 -17.06 4.81
CA ASP A 398 10.76 -15.62 5.04
C ASP A 398 11.96 -15.09 4.22
N TRP A 399 11.75 -14.86 2.93
CA TRP A 399 12.77 -14.28 2.04
C TRP A 399 13.19 -12.87 2.46
N SER A 400 12.37 -12.17 3.25
CA SER A 400 12.60 -10.84 3.79
C SER A 400 13.63 -10.85 4.92
N LYS A 401 13.70 -11.95 5.69
CA LYS A 401 14.82 -12.29 6.60
C LYS A 401 15.97 -12.99 5.85
N HIS A 402 15.66 -13.67 4.75
CA HIS A 402 16.60 -14.40 3.90
C HIS A 402 17.02 -13.67 2.63
N ILE A 403 17.16 -12.34 2.67
CA ILE A 403 18.32 -11.71 2.02
C ILE A 403 19.56 -12.01 2.88
N ALA A 404 19.75 -13.29 3.20
CA ALA A 404 21.09 -13.84 3.16
C ALA A 404 21.59 -13.49 1.77
N PHE A 405 22.67 -12.71 1.74
CA PHE A 405 23.58 -12.74 0.62
C PHE A 405 23.67 -14.21 0.16
N PHE A 406 23.05 -14.55 -0.96
CA PHE A 406 23.61 -15.62 -1.76
C PHE A 406 25.08 -15.22 -1.89
N PRO A 407 26.03 -16.07 -1.46
CA PRO A 407 27.43 -15.74 -1.61
C PRO A 407 27.61 -15.28 -3.05
N ASN A 408 28.15 -14.07 -3.14
CA ASN A 408 28.26 -13.20 -4.28
C ASN A 408 29.23 -13.78 -5.33
N ALA A 409 29.06 -15.05 -5.68
CA ALA A 409 29.93 -15.79 -6.58
C ALA A 409 29.41 -15.76 -8.02
N THR A 410 28.14 -15.38 -8.25
CA THR A 410 27.57 -15.31 -9.62
C THR A 410 26.77 -14.05 -9.92
N ALA A 411 26.28 -13.29 -8.94
CA ALA A 411 25.65 -11.99 -9.17
C ALA A 411 26.72 -10.91 -9.38
N LYS A 412 27.03 -10.60 -10.64
CA LYS A 412 27.93 -9.50 -10.99
C LYS A 412 27.31 -8.17 -10.54
N LEU A 413 28.04 -7.44 -9.69
CA LEU A 413 27.69 -6.07 -9.31
C LEU A 413 27.47 -5.18 -10.58
N PRO A 414 26.64 -4.13 -10.54
CA PRO A 414 26.24 -3.39 -11.74
C PRO A 414 27.39 -2.88 -12.63
N GLY A 415 28.51 -2.47 -12.04
CA GLY A 415 29.73 -2.06 -12.74
C GLY A 415 30.52 -3.20 -13.40
N ALA A 416 30.22 -4.46 -13.06
CA ALA A 416 30.69 -5.65 -13.78
C ALA A 416 29.77 -6.05 -14.94
N LEU A 417 28.58 -5.44 -15.05
CA LEU A 417 27.63 -5.65 -16.14
C LEU A 417 27.62 -4.50 -17.16
N ILE A 418 27.91 -3.27 -16.71
CA ILE A 418 27.88 -2.05 -17.52
C ILE A 418 29.26 -1.41 -17.54
N ASN A 419 29.87 -1.28 -18.72
CA ASN A 419 31.16 -0.62 -18.87
C ASN A 419 31.03 0.92 -18.96
N GLY A 420 32.13 1.65 -18.80
CA GLY A 420 32.13 3.12 -18.78
C GLY A 420 31.53 3.77 -20.03
N ALA A 421 31.66 3.16 -21.21
CA ALA A 421 31.05 3.67 -22.44
C ALA A 421 29.53 3.56 -22.41
N GLN A 422 29.00 2.41 -22.00
CA GLN A 422 27.56 2.21 -21.80
C GLN A 422 27.02 3.11 -20.70
N TYR A 423 27.76 3.28 -19.60
CA TYR A 423 27.40 4.18 -18.51
C TYR A 423 27.29 5.64 -19.01
N CYS A 424 28.30 6.14 -19.73
CA CYS A 424 28.28 7.51 -20.25
C CYS A 424 27.14 7.72 -21.26
N ALA A 425 26.93 6.77 -22.17
CA ALA A 425 25.83 6.83 -23.13
C ALA A 425 24.47 6.82 -22.43
N PHE A 426 24.30 6.00 -21.38
CA PHE A 426 23.08 5.91 -20.59
C PHE A 426 22.81 7.19 -19.79
N TYR A 427 23.81 7.70 -19.08
CA TYR A 427 23.67 8.86 -18.19
C TYR A 427 23.42 10.15 -18.98
N PHE A 428 23.91 10.24 -20.22
CA PHE A 428 23.79 11.42 -21.08
C PHE A 428 23.01 11.15 -22.36
N ARG A 429 21.93 10.33 -22.30
CA ARG A 429 21.07 9.96 -23.46
C ARG A 429 20.52 11.13 -24.28
N GLY A 430 20.45 12.34 -23.71
CA GLY A 430 20.03 13.57 -24.40
C GLY A 430 21.15 14.34 -25.14
N LYS A 431 22.40 13.85 -25.11
CA LYS A 431 23.55 14.49 -25.76
C LYS A 431 24.05 13.62 -26.92
N ARG A 432 24.38 14.25 -28.05
CA ARG A 432 24.96 13.55 -29.22
C ARG A 432 26.47 13.36 -29.02
N ASN A 433 27.00 12.24 -29.51
CA ASN A 433 28.44 11.91 -29.51
C ASN A 433 29.08 11.85 -28.12
N VAL A 434 28.37 11.31 -27.12
CA VAL A 434 28.94 11.09 -25.79
C VAL A 434 29.93 9.93 -25.84
N THR A 435 31.16 10.16 -25.37
CA THR A 435 32.20 9.12 -25.30
C THR A 435 32.76 9.00 -23.90
N TYR A 436 33.10 7.77 -23.51
CA TYR A 436 33.80 7.52 -22.26
C TYR A 436 35.31 7.64 -22.46
N ILE A 437 35.94 8.48 -21.64
CA ILE A 437 37.39 8.65 -21.61
C ILE A 437 37.95 7.93 -20.38
N LYS A 438 38.68 6.84 -20.64
CA LYS A 438 39.24 5.99 -19.59
C LYS A 438 40.53 6.59 -19.03
N TRP A 439 40.44 7.24 -17.87
CA TRP A 439 41.60 7.71 -17.10
C TRP A 439 41.78 6.93 -15.81
N ASP A 440 43.00 6.49 -15.53
CA ASP A 440 43.26 5.64 -14.38
C ASP A 440 43.19 6.43 -13.06
N SER A 441 43.51 7.73 -13.09
CA SER A 441 43.33 8.65 -11.96
C SER A 441 41.87 8.91 -11.58
N ASP A 442 40.95 8.80 -12.54
CA ASP A 442 39.50 8.89 -12.30
C ASP A 442 38.97 7.53 -11.85
N LEU A 443 39.37 6.43 -12.52
CA LEU A 443 38.93 5.08 -12.19
C LEU A 443 39.38 4.62 -10.80
N SER A 444 40.61 4.92 -10.39
CA SER A 444 41.11 4.67 -9.02
C SER A 444 40.33 5.41 -7.93
N LYS A 445 39.59 6.45 -8.30
CA LYS A 445 38.66 7.20 -7.43
C LYS A 445 37.20 6.82 -7.70
N CYS A 446 36.99 5.72 -8.42
CA CYS A 446 35.68 5.25 -8.86
C CYS A 446 34.86 6.30 -9.57
N LYS A 447 35.46 6.92 -10.59
CA LYS A 447 34.81 7.91 -11.44
C LYS A 447 34.95 7.56 -12.92
N PHE A 448 33.87 7.81 -13.67
CA PHE A 448 33.87 7.83 -15.12
C PHE A 448 33.89 9.27 -15.63
N ARG A 449 34.73 9.51 -16.64
CA ARG A 449 34.78 10.77 -17.39
C ARG A 449 34.09 10.59 -18.72
N CYS A 450 32.98 11.29 -18.90
CA CYS A 450 32.21 11.29 -20.14
C CYS A 450 32.49 12.60 -20.88
N GLN A 451 33.02 12.53 -22.09
CA GLN A 451 33.05 13.67 -22.99
C GLN A 451 31.65 13.85 -23.56
N ILE A 452 31.03 15.00 -23.28
CA ILE A 452 29.62 15.27 -23.59
C ILE A 452 29.44 16.29 -24.72
N GLY A 453 30.55 16.78 -25.29
CA GLY A 453 30.55 17.72 -26.40
C GLY A 453 31.87 18.50 -26.49
N TRP A 454 31.80 19.66 -27.14
CA TRP A 454 32.90 20.62 -27.30
C TRP A 454 32.45 21.99 -26.79
N LYS A 455 33.35 22.69 -26.12
CA LYS A 455 33.18 24.07 -25.67
C LYS A 455 33.40 25.03 -26.85
N GLN A 456 32.93 26.28 -26.71
CA GLN A 456 33.05 27.32 -27.75
C GLN A 456 34.51 27.62 -28.14
N ASN A 457 35.47 27.38 -27.24
CA ASN A 457 36.90 27.56 -27.48
C ASN A 457 37.57 26.34 -28.14
N GLY A 458 36.79 25.36 -28.63
CA GLY A 458 37.29 24.16 -29.28
C GLY A 458 37.84 23.08 -28.34
N GLN A 459 37.78 23.27 -27.02
CA GLN A 459 38.18 22.24 -26.05
C GLN A 459 37.06 21.24 -25.78
N PRO A 460 37.38 19.96 -25.51
CA PRO A 460 36.38 18.97 -25.15
C PRO A 460 35.71 19.30 -23.82
N ASP A 461 34.39 19.08 -23.75
CA ASP A 461 33.61 19.25 -22.53
C ASP A 461 33.38 17.91 -21.82
N TYR A 462 33.69 17.86 -20.53
CA TYR A 462 33.70 16.63 -19.75
C TYR A 462 32.77 16.72 -18.55
N ALA A 463 32.01 15.65 -18.33
CA ALA A 463 31.29 15.41 -17.10
C ALA A 463 31.90 14.22 -16.36
N ILE A 464 32.25 14.41 -15.09
CA ILE A 464 32.78 13.36 -14.22
C ILE A 464 31.65 12.85 -13.33
N ARG A 465 31.44 11.54 -13.31
CA ARG A 465 30.39 10.87 -12.51
C ARG A 465 30.97 9.67 -11.79
N THR A 466 30.32 9.27 -10.70
CA THR A 466 30.73 8.11 -9.90
C THR A 466 30.49 6.83 -10.71
N ALA A 467 31.49 5.95 -10.74
CA ALA A 467 31.39 4.62 -11.35
C ALA A 467 30.49 3.72 -10.48
N LEU A 468 29.80 2.78 -11.11
CA LEU A 468 28.93 1.83 -10.41
C LEU A 468 29.77 0.83 -9.60
N ASP A 469 29.22 0.34 -8.48
CA ASP A 469 29.84 -0.72 -7.72
C ASP A 469 30.05 -1.97 -8.57
N GLY A 470 31.20 -2.62 -8.43
CA GLY A 470 31.65 -3.70 -9.32
C GLY A 470 32.49 -3.27 -10.51
N THR A 471 32.65 -1.97 -10.76
CA THR A 471 33.48 -1.48 -11.88
C THR A 471 34.95 -1.79 -11.60
N PRO A 472 35.68 -2.47 -12.52
CA PRO A 472 37.13 -2.63 -12.39
C PRO A 472 37.82 -1.27 -12.34
N CYS A 473 38.48 -0.98 -11.23
CA CYS A 473 39.00 0.35 -10.91
C CYS A 473 40.53 0.43 -10.99
N ASN A 474 41.20 -0.73 -11.13
CA ASN A 474 42.63 -0.84 -11.34
C ASN A 474 42.92 -1.73 -12.56
N ARG A 475 43.75 -1.26 -13.50
CA ARG A 475 44.12 -2.06 -14.69
C ARG A 475 45.05 -3.22 -14.36
N SER A 476 45.95 -3.04 -13.39
CA SER A 476 46.96 -4.03 -13.00
C SER A 476 46.42 -5.05 -12.01
N SER A 477 45.27 -4.78 -11.39
CA SER A 477 44.64 -5.66 -10.41
C SER A 477 43.15 -5.79 -10.71
N PRO A 478 42.75 -6.71 -11.62
CA PRO A 478 41.34 -6.90 -12.02
C PRO A 478 40.40 -7.30 -10.88
N SER A 479 40.94 -7.76 -9.76
CA SER A 479 40.21 -8.05 -8.52
C SER A 479 39.76 -6.78 -7.77
N MET A 480 40.43 -5.64 -8.00
CA MET A 480 40.05 -4.37 -7.39
C MET A 480 38.88 -3.75 -8.15
N VAL A 481 37.78 -3.56 -7.44
CA VAL A 481 36.55 -3.02 -8.00
C VAL A 481 36.04 -1.86 -7.16
N CYS A 482 35.23 -1.01 -7.77
CA CYS A 482 34.54 0.03 -7.04
C CYS A 482 33.54 -0.56 -6.05
N ARG A 483 33.59 -0.12 -4.80
CA ARG A 483 32.56 -0.36 -3.78
C ARG A 483 32.36 0.91 -2.98
N ASN A 484 31.13 1.41 -2.92
CA ASN A 484 30.80 2.66 -2.22
C ASN A 484 31.75 3.81 -2.59
N THR A 485 32.02 3.99 -3.89
CA THR A 485 32.89 5.06 -4.43
C THR A 485 34.39 4.95 -4.10
N VAL A 486 34.82 3.83 -3.51
CA VAL A 486 36.22 3.54 -3.20
C VAL A 486 36.70 2.38 -4.08
N CYS A 487 37.92 2.51 -4.62
CA CYS A 487 38.57 1.41 -5.35
C CYS A 487 39.28 0.49 -4.36
N GLY A 488 38.84 -0.77 -4.29
CA GLY A 488 39.33 -1.73 -3.30
C GLY A 488 39.28 -3.18 -3.77
#